data_AF-A0A397EDD3-F1
#
_entry.id   AF-A0A397EDD3-F1
#
_cell.length_a   1.000
_cell.length_b   1.000
_cell.length_c   1.000
_cell.angle_alpha   90.00
_cell.angle_beta   90.00
_cell.angle_gamma   90.00
#
_symmetry.space_group_name_H-M   'P 1'
#
loop_
_entity.id
_entity.type
_entity.pdbx_description
1 polymer ?
#
loop_
_entity_poly.entity_id
_entity_poly.type
_entity_poly.pdbx_seq_one_letter_code
_entity_poly.pdbx_strand_id
1 'polypeptide(L)'
;MAAKKSDEIDREIAAVIAEASKQDLGKPKKKAAPRLSLPDDMRNHHVGDVNAGTYTRVHLRVRAETRFGEELHCSGASYTMGQYNPSESIELVTSPDEYPVWRTVKPLILPRGIVHKYMYAVFSGGVFAHWEPIDCDRQVVPQGRDMTISEDYGTFDPHSTLVLSSPSSSVYTRVPPASSLSSKASSSSKDHSLSVDAPLSSLTRSMSLQRFQRNKVKLQPRTTHGRHTPSDYKPSNPDSTLFLVCYHLPIDISKDPVTGTWTAAWNKDSLISRSEKSIAESMKVKWVGCITTEVTVPSTDNAPSTVVPMTDSDMAEITAVLAGMDAFAIFLPPALARNHYQGYYDLVFVF
;
A
#
# COMPACT_ATOMS: atom_id res chain seq x y z
N MET A 1 48.78 -29.57 25.11
CA MET A 1 47.49 -29.44 25.83
C MET A 1 46.42 -28.65 25.05
N ALA A 2 46.77 -27.80 24.08
CA ALA A 2 45.79 -27.05 23.29
C ALA A 2 45.08 -27.88 22.19
N ALA A 3 45.79 -28.80 21.51
CA ALA A 3 45.21 -29.61 20.42
C ALA A 3 44.14 -30.61 20.89
N LYS A 4 44.26 -31.15 22.11
CA LYS A 4 43.24 -32.05 22.68
C LYS A 4 41.92 -31.34 23.01
N LYS A 5 41.92 -30.01 23.10
CA LYS A 5 40.78 -29.21 23.53
C LYS A 5 39.93 -28.72 22.34
N SER A 6 40.50 -28.59 21.14
CA SER A 6 39.72 -28.29 19.92
C SER A 6 38.92 -29.50 19.45
N ASP A 7 39.54 -30.69 19.50
CA ASP A 7 38.88 -31.94 19.07
C ASP A 7 37.67 -32.30 19.94
N GLU A 8 37.66 -31.86 21.20
CA GLU A 8 36.55 -32.08 22.13
C GLU A 8 35.38 -31.12 21.85
N ILE A 9 35.68 -29.87 21.49
CA ILE A 9 34.68 -28.86 21.13
C ILE A 9 34.02 -29.19 19.79
N ASP A 10 34.80 -29.61 18.79
CA ASP A 10 34.27 -29.98 17.47
C ASP A 10 33.35 -31.21 17.55
N ARG A 11 33.62 -32.12 18.49
CA ARG A 11 32.81 -33.30 18.75
C ARG A 11 31.51 -32.95 19.48
N GLU A 12 31.54 -31.94 20.36
CA GLU A 12 30.37 -31.43 21.07
C GLU A 12 29.44 -30.67 20.11
N ILE A 13 29.99 -29.87 19.19
CA ILE A 13 29.23 -29.19 18.13
C ILE A 13 28.55 -30.20 17.19
N ALA A 14 29.27 -31.25 16.77
CA ALA A 14 28.70 -32.30 15.93
C ALA A 14 27.55 -33.06 16.64
N ALA A 15 27.66 -33.28 17.94
CA ALA A 15 26.62 -33.92 18.74
C ALA A 15 25.36 -33.05 18.86
N VAL A 16 25.52 -31.73 19.04
CA VAL A 16 24.39 -30.78 19.12
C VAL A 16 23.65 -30.68 17.78
N ILE A 17 24.37 -30.69 16.64
CA ILE A 17 23.77 -30.68 15.31
C ILE A 17 22.99 -31.98 15.03
N ALA A 18 23.53 -33.13 15.48
CA ALA A 18 22.87 -34.42 15.34
C ALA A 18 21.60 -34.53 16.21
N GLU A 19 21.60 -33.90 17.38
CA GLU A 19 20.43 -33.87 18.29
C GLU A 19 19.35 -32.90 17.79
N ALA A 20 19.75 -31.74 17.25
CA ALA A 20 18.83 -30.78 16.62
C ALA A 20 18.12 -31.39 15.38
N SER A 21 18.75 -32.36 14.72
CA SER A 21 18.18 -33.06 13.56
C SER A 21 17.19 -34.18 13.92
N LYS A 22 17.07 -34.55 15.20
CA LYS A 22 16.18 -35.64 15.67
C LYS A 22 14.84 -35.14 16.23
N GLN A 23 14.68 -33.84 16.43
CA GLN A 23 13.42 -33.25 16.92
C GLN A 23 12.51 -32.78 15.76
N ASP A 24 12.03 -33.72 14.95
CA ASP A 24 10.80 -33.51 14.18
C ASP A 24 9.93 -34.77 14.18
N LEU A 25 9.28 -35.00 15.32
CA LEU A 25 8.20 -35.97 15.43
C LEU A 25 6.99 -35.29 16.07
N GLY A 26 6.06 -34.86 15.21
CA GLY A 26 4.64 -34.76 15.54
C GLY A 26 4.13 -33.36 15.87
N LYS A 27 3.93 -32.50 14.85
CA LYS A 27 2.96 -31.40 14.91
C LYS A 27 1.68 -31.78 14.15
N PRO A 28 0.48 -31.51 14.70
CA PRO A 28 -0.77 -31.85 14.05
C PRO A 28 -0.95 -31.03 12.76
N LYS A 29 -1.33 -31.71 11.68
CA LYS A 29 -1.60 -31.10 10.37
C LYS A 29 -2.72 -30.06 10.47
N LYS A 30 -2.37 -28.78 10.57
CA LYS A 30 -3.27 -27.70 10.16
C LYS A 30 -3.38 -27.79 8.63
N LYS A 31 -4.59 -28.00 8.12
CA LYS A 31 -4.88 -27.89 6.68
C LYS A 31 -4.42 -26.51 6.22
N ALA A 32 -3.32 -26.46 5.47
CA ALA A 32 -2.89 -25.26 4.80
C ALA A 32 -3.97 -24.87 3.79
N ALA A 33 -4.49 -23.65 3.91
CA ALA A 33 -5.27 -23.05 2.83
C ALA A 33 -4.42 -23.02 1.56
N PRO A 34 -5.00 -23.25 0.38
CA PRO A 34 -4.23 -23.30 -0.86
C PRO A 34 -3.58 -21.93 -1.10
N ARG A 35 -2.24 -21.92 -1.12
CA ARG A 35 -1.47 -20.77 -1.63
C ARG A 35 -1.76 -20.68 -3.13
N LEU A 36 -2.57 -19.70 -3.52
CA LEU A 36 -2.70 -19.27 -4.91
C LEU A 36 -1.34 -18.71 -5.34
N SER A 37 -0.65 -19.44 -6.22
CA SER A 37 0.52 -18.94 -6.93
C SER A 37 0.09 -17.77 -7.81
N LEU A 38 0.76 -16.62 -7.66
CA LEU A 38 0.57 -15.47 -8.55
C LEU A 38 1.00 -15.83 -9.98
N PRO A 39 0.25 -15.45 -11.02
CA PRO A 39 0.62 -15.68 -12.42
C PRO A 39 1.95 -15.01 -12.80
N ASP A 40 2.69 -15.63 -13.73
CA ASP A 40 3.99 -15.17 -14.26
C ASP A 40 3.95 -13.76 -14.90
N ASP A 41 2.75 -13.26 -15.20
CA ASP A 41 2.51 -11.98 -15.88
C ASP A 41 2.69 -10.74 -14.96
N MET A 42 3.02 -10.96 -13.68
CA MET A 42 3.28 -9.91 -12.68
C MET A 42 4.75 -9.45 -12.62
N ARG A 43 5.51 -9.60 -13.71
CA ARG A 43 6.91 -9.12 -13.75
C ARG A 43 6.94 -7.60 -13.74
N ASN A 44 7.68 -7.04 -12.77
CA ASN A 44 7.98 -5.62 -12.63
C ASN A 44 8.46 -5.01 -13.96
N HIS A 45 7.59 -4.29 -14.65
CA HIS A 45 7.98 -3.42 -15.74
C HIS A 45 8.27 -2.01 -15.20
N HIS A 46 9.27 -1.90 -14.34
CA HIS A 46 9.94 -0.64 -14.08
C HIS A 46 11.42 -0.80 -14.46
N VAL A 47 11.80 -0.01 -15.47
CA VAL A 47 13.17 0.07 -15.98
C VAL A 47 14.04 0.72 -14.91
N GLY A 48 15.08 0.00 -14.47
CA GLY A 48 16.20 0.58 -13.73
C GLY A 48 16.05 0.73 -12.21
N ASP A 49 14.99 0.23 -11.59
CA ASP A 49 14.76 0.43 -10.15
C ASP A 49 14.97 -0.87 -9.35
N VAL A 50 16.13 -0.97 -8.69
CA VAL A 50 16.45 -2.08 -7.78
C VAL A 50 15.89 -1.76 -6.38
N ASN A 51 14.59 -2.03 -6.21
CA ASN A 51 13.88 -2.07 -4.92
C ASN A 51 13.48 -0.76 -4.22
N ALA A 52 13.20 0.33 -4.93
CA ALA A 52 12.31 1.33 -4.34
C ALA A 52 10.88 0.78 -4.36
N GLY A 53 10.45 0.15 -3.27
CA GLY A 53 9.04 -0.11 -3.00
C GLY A 53 8.32 1.22 -2.96
N THR A 54 7.88 1.68 -4.13
CA THR A 54 7.14 2.91 -4.28
C THR A 54 5.70 2.56 -3.93
N TYR A 55 5.17 3.21 -2.91
CA TYR A 55 3.78 3.04 -2.51
C TYR A 55 3.00 4.28 -2.92
N THR A 56 1.70 4.09 -3.10
CA THR A 56 0.77 5.16 -3.39
C THR A 56 -0.23 5.23 -2.25
N ARG A 57 -0.51 6.44 -1.75
CA ARG A 57 -1.65 6.71 -0.89
C ARG A 57 -2.89 6.81 -1.77
N VAL A 58 -3.69 5.74 -1.80
CA VAL A 58 -4.92 5.68 -2.58
C VAL A 58 -6.10 6.10 -1.71
N HIS A 59 -6.73 7.20 -2.08
CA HIS A 59 -7.99 7.66 -1.52
C HIS A 59 -9.14 7.22 -2.42
N LEU A 60 -10.15 6.57 -1.85
CA LEU A 60 -11.37 6.27 -2.60
C LEU A 60 -12.39 7.37 -2.32
N ARG A 61 -13.08 7.83 -3.37
CA ARG A 61 -14.20 8.76 -3.32
C ARG A 61 -15.30 8.23 -4.23
N VAL A 62 -16.31 7.59 -3.66
CA VAL A 62 -17.38 6.95 -4.42
C VAL A 62 -18.71 7.65 -4.15
N ARG A 63 -19.45 7.97 -5.20
CA ARG A 63 -20.82 8.47 -5.08
C ARG A 63 -21.76 7.28 -4.96
N ALA A 64 -22.46 7.17 -3.84
CA ALA A 64 -23.41 6.10 -3.56
C ALA A 64 -24.58 6.62 -2.72
N GLU A 65 -25.80 6.44 -3.22
CA GLU A 65 -27.00 6.73 -2.45
C GLU A 65 -27.34 5.51 -1.58
N THR A 66 -27.31 5.68 -0.26
CA THR A 66 -27.60 4.62 0.70
C THR A 66 -28.84 4.95 1.51
N ARG A 67 -29.48 3.93 2.09
CA ARG A 67 -30.60 4.10 3.01
C ARG A 67 -30.10 4.45 4.41
N PHE A 68 -31.01 4.93 5.25
CA PHE A 68 -30.70 5.14 6.66
C PHE A 68 -30.26 3.84 7.34
N GLY A 69 -29.13 3.90 8.04
CA GLY A 69 -28.52 2.74 8.70
C GLY A 69 -27.71 1.84 7.79
N GLU A 70 -27.59 2.19 6.49
CA GLU A 70 -26.64 1.56 5.58
C GLU A 70 -25.29 2.28 5.60
N GLU A 71 -24.24 1.48 5.52
CA GLU A 71 -22.84 1.90 5.50
C GLU A 71 -22.17 1.32 4.26
N LEU A 72 -21.21 2.07 3.70
CA LEU A 72 -20.47 1.65 2.53
C LEU A 72 -19.04 1.25 2.91
N HIS A 73 -18.62 0.08 2.44
CA HIS A 73 -17.32 -0.49 2.68
C HIS A 73 -16.61 -0.81 1.37
N CYS A 74 -15.30 -0.97 1.41
CA CYS A 74 -14.48 -1.43 0.30
C CYS A 74 -13.69 -2.67 0.71
N SER A 75 -13.69 -3.70 -0.12
CA SER A 75 -12.83 -4.87 0.05
C SER A 75 -12.24 -5.30 -1.29
N GLY A 76 -11.14 -6.04 -1.28
CA GLY A 76 -10.47 -6.46 -2.50
C GLY A 76 -9.45 -7.55 -2.28
N ALA A 77 -8.76 -7.96 -3.34
CA ALA A 77 -7.83 -9.09 -3.35
C ALA A 77 -6.61 -8.88 -2.43
N SER A 78 -6.27 -7.64 -2.14
CA SER A 78 -5.08 -7.30 -1.36
C SER A 78 -5.31 -7.47 0.13
N TYR A 79 -4.27 -7.81 0.89
CA TYR A 79 -4.36 -7.95 2.34
C TYR A 79 -4.77 -6.63 3.02
N THR A 80 -4.29 -5.48 2.51
CA THR A 80 -4.71 -4.12 2.89
C THR A 80 -6.20 -3.88 2.72
N MET A 81 -6.85 -4.66 1.86
CA MET A 81 -8.25 -4.52 1.47
C MET A 81 -9.11 -5.70 1.98
N GLY A 82 -8.60 -6.50 2.91
CA GLY A 82 -9.38 -7.54 3.58
C GLY A 82 -9.61 -8.82 2.78
N GLN A 83 -8.99 -9.01 1.60
CA GLN A 83 -9.05 -10.26 0.82
C GLN A 83 -10.48 -10.75 0.52
N TYR A 84 -11.38 -9.83 0.17
CA TYR A 84 -12.82 -10.08 -0.03
C TYR A 84 -13.56 -10.63 1.21
N ASN A 85 -12.98 -10.52 2.40
CA ASN A 85 -13.69 -10.80 3.64
C ASN A 85 -14.43 -9.53 4.09
N PRO A 86 -15.78 -9.51 4.12
CA PRO A 86 -16.54 -8.35 4.56
C PRO A 86 -16.15 -7.87 5.96
N SER A 87 -15.80 -8.78 6.87
CA SER A 87 -15.40 -8.42 8.24
C SER A 87 -14.05 -7.69 8.32
N GLU A 88 -13.21 -7.80 7.28
CA GLU A 88 -11.92 -7.12 7.15
C GLU A 88 -11.99 -5.98 6.11
N SER A 89 -13.19 -5.62 5.68
CA SER A 89 -13.40 -4.55 4.71
C SER A 89 -13.13 -3.18 5.33
N ILE A 90 -12.69 -2.24 4.50
CA ILE A 90 -12.42 -0.87 4.90
C ILE A 90 -13.74 -0.09 4.90
N GLU A 91 -14.12 0.43 6.06
CA GLU A 91 -15.26 1.34 6.21
C GLU A 91 -14.98 2.68 5.48
N LEU A 92 -15.96 3.14 4.69
CA LEU A 92 -15.98 4.46 4.09
C LEU A 92 -16.90 5.37 4.91
N VAL A 93 -16.58 6.66 4.93
CA VAL A 93 -17.36 7.66 5.66
C VAL A 93 -17.93 8.71 4.72
N THR A 94 -19.06 9.29 5.13
CA THR A 94 -19.67 10.46 4.51
C THR A 94 -20.05 11.46 5.60
N SER A 95 -20.35 12.71 5.21
CA SER A 95 -20.98 13.70 6.07
C SER A 95 -22.30 14.18 5.45
N PRO A 96 -23.16 14.88 6.20
CA PRO A 96 -24.38 15.48 5.64
C PRO A 96 -24.10 16.43 4.47
N ASP A 97 -22.97 17.15 4.52
CA ASP A 97 -22.58 18.12 3.49
C ASP A 97 -21.92 17.45 2.27
N GLU A 98 -21.32 16.27 2.44
CA GLU A 98 -20.64 15.51 1.38
C GLU A 98 -21.55 14.47 0.72
N TYR A 99 -22.60 14.02 1.40
CA TYR A 99 -23.53 13.01 0.88
C TYR A 99 -24.11 13.44 -0.48
N PRO A 100 -24.14 12.55 -1.50
CA PRO A 100 -23.96 11.09 -1.46
C PRO A 100 -22.53 10.58 -1.69
N VAL A 101 -21.49 11.35 -1.36
CA VAL A 101 -20.10 10.94 -1.57
C VAL A 101 -19.48 10.31 -0.32
N TRP A 102 -19.04 9.07 -0.47
CA TRP A 102 -18.33 8.29 0.53
C TRP A 102 -16.84 8.27 0.26
N ARG A 103 -16.02 8.31 1.30
CA ARG A 103 -14.56 8.33 1.17
C ARG A 103 -13.84 7.55 2.25
N THR A 104 -12.63 7.12 1.92
CA THR A 104 -11.70 6.56 2.91
C THR A 104 -11.30 7.63 3.93
N VAL A 105 -11.33 7.30 5.23
CA VAL A 105 -10.78 8.17 6.29
C VAL A 105 -9.26 8.25 6.21
N LYS A 106 -8.62 7.09 6.01
CA LYS A 106 -7.17 6.94 5.84
C LYS A 106 -6.90 6.37 4.45
N PRO A 107 -5.88 6.84 3.73
CA PRO A 107 -5.55 6.28 2.43
C PRO A 107 -5.15 4.81 2.55
N LEU A 108 -5.49 4.05 1.51
CA LEU A 108 -4.98 2.71 1.30
C LEU A 108 -3.53 2.81 0.85
N ILE A 109 -2.64 2.07 1.50
CA ILE A 109 -1.22 2.04 1.14
C ILE A 109 -1.02 0.86 0.19
N LEU A 110 -0.95 1.16 -1.10
CA LEU A 110 -0.86 0.14 -2.15
C LEU A 110 0.49 0.23 -2.89
N PRO A 111 1.14 -0.90 -3.19
CA PRO A 111 2.30 -0.95 -4.08
C PRO A 111 2.02 -0.29 -5.43
N ARG A 112 2.92 0.59 -5.88
CA ARG A 112 2.82 1.29 -7.16
C ARG A 112 3.10 0.33 -8.32
N GLY A 113 2.43 0.54 -9.46
CA GLY A 113 2.64 -0.24 -10.68
C GLY A 113 2.03 -1.65 -10.67
N ILE A 114 1.49 -2.12 -9.54
CA ILE A 114 0.86 -3.43 -9.41
C ILE A 114 -0.67 -3.29 -9.53
N VAL A 115 -1.32 -4.18 -10.28
CA VAL A 115 -2.79 -4.21 -10.38
C VAL A 115 -3.40 -4.70 -9.07
N HIS A 116 -4.31 -3.94 -8.49
CA HIS A 116 -5.12 -4.30 -7.34
C HIS A 116 -6.60 -4.38 -7.72
N LYS A 117 -7.28 -5.45 -7.30
CA LYS A 117 -8.71 -5.70 -7.54
C LYS A 117 -9.53 -5.40 -6.29
N TYR A 118 -10.71 -4.78 -6.47
CA TYR A 118 -11.60 -4.40 -5.37
C TYR A 118 -13.07 -4.26 -5.77
N MET A 119 -13.94 -4.24 -4.76
CA MET A 119 -15.38 -4.02 -4.87
C MET A 119 -15.90 -3.27 -3.65
N TYR A 120 -17.02 -2.56 -3.82
CA TYR A 120 -17.74 -1.97 -2.70
C TYR A 120 -18.73 -2.98 -2.09
N ALA A 121 -19.00 -2.85 -0.80
CA ALA A 121 -19.96 -3.65 -0.05
C ALA A 121 -20.87 -2.73 0.76
N VAL A 122 -22.15 -3.09 0.84
CA VAL A 122 -23.13 -2.41 1.69
C VAL A 122 -23.31 -3.22 2.97
N PHE A 123 -23.28 -2.52 4.09
CA PHE A 123 -23.64 -3.04 5.41
C PHE A 123 -24.94 -2.39 5.85
N SER A 124 -25.81 -3.14 6.51
CA SER A 124 -27.06 -2.62 7.09
C SER A 124 -27.08 -2.96 8.58
N GLY A 125 -27.08 -1.93 9.43
CA GLY A 125 -27.02 -2.11 10.88
C GLY A 125 -25.77 -2.85 11.36
N GLY A 126 -24.63 -2.65 10.68
CA GLY A 126 -23.36 -3.31 10.99
C GLY A 126 -23.21 -4.75 10.50
N VAL A 127 -24.17 -5.28 9.74
CA VAL A 127 -24.10 -6.62 9.13
C VAL A 127 -23.95 -6.48 7.62
N PHE A 128 -23.06 -7.29 7.03
CA PHE A 128 -22.90 -7.36 5.57
C PHE A 128 -24.24 -7.67 4.91
N ALA A 129 -24.67 -6.81 3.99
CA ALA A 129 -25.92 -6.95 3.26
C ALA A 129 -25.66 -7.56 1.87
N HIS A 130 -24.90 -6.87 1.02
CA HIS A 130 -24.54 -7.34 -0.32
C HIS A 130 -23.32 -6.62 -0.88
N TRP A 131 -22.73 -7.20 -1.91
CA TRP A 131 -21.72 -6.55 -2.74
C TRP A 131 -22.37 -5.55 -3.71
N GLU A 132 -21.55 -4.65 -4.23
CA GLU A 132 -21.90 -3.78 -5.34
C GLU A 132 -22.44 -4.58 -6.54
N PRO A 133 -23.52 -4.11 -7.21
CA PRO A 133 -24.13 -4.83 -8.32
C PRO A 133 -23.36 -4.62 -9.63
N ILE A 134 -22.15 -5.15 -9.72
CA ILE A 134 -21.29 -5.14 -10.91
C ILE A 134 -20.81 -6.56 -11.23
N ASP A 135 -20.58 -6.85 -12.52
CA ASP A 135 -20.28 -8.21 -13.00
C ASP A 135 -18.82 -8.64 -12.77
N CYS A 136 -17.93 -7.70 -12.45
CA CYS A 136 -16.53 -8.00 -12.18
C CYS A 136 -15.87 -6.98 -11.25
N ASP A 137 -14.72 -7.34 -10.69
CA ASP A 137 -13.96 -6.48 -9.80
C ASP A 137 -13.47 -5.21 -10.50
N ARG A 138 -13.51 -4.10 -9.77
CA ARG A 138 -12.81 -2.87 -10.13
C ARG A 138 -11.31 -3.10 -10.06
N GLN A 139 -10.57 -2.48 -10.97
CA GLN A 139 -9.11 -2.60 -11.05
C GLN A 139 -8.43 -1.24 -10.92
N VAL A 140 -7.34 -1.19 -10.17
CA VAL A 140 -6.49 -0.01 -10.03
C VAL A 140 -5.01 -0.39 -10.15
N VAL A 141 -4.26 0.41 -10.90
CA VAL A 141 -2.79 0.40 -10.88
C VAL A 141 -2.35 1.68 -10.17
N PRO A 142 -1.89 1.62 -8.91
CA PRO A 142 -1.52 2.81 -8.17
C PRO A 142 -0.35 3.54 -8.81
N GLN A 143 -0.45 4.86 -8.91
CA GLN A 143 0.52 5.74 -9.57
C GLN A 143 0.83 6.96 -8.70
N GLY A 144 2.06 7.46 -8.80
CA GLY A 144 2.51 8.63 -8.05
C GLY A 144 2.52 8.42 -6.53
N ARG A 145 2.71 9.51 -5.78
CA ARG A 145 2.71 9.49 -4.31
C ARG A 145 1.29 9.43 -3.74
N ASP A 146 0.37 10.16 -4.36
CA ASP A 146 -1.02 10.30 -3.96
C ASP A 146 -1.94 10.08 -5.15
N MET A 147 -3.01 9.31 -4.94
CA MET A 147 -3.99 9.02 -5.96
C MET A 147 -5.39 9.01 -5.34
N THR A 148 -6.30 9.82 -5.86
CA THR A 148 -7.71 9.83 -5.45
C THR A 148 -8.55 9.26 -6.58
N ILE A 149 -9.29 8.20 -6.33
CA ILE A 149 -10.16 7.57 -7.32
C ILE A 149 -11.57 8.07 -7.09
N SER A 150 -12.16 8.76 -8.08
CA SER A 150 -13.52 9.25 -8.04
C SER A 150 -14.42 8.40 -8.95
N GLU A 151 -15.41 7.73 -8.37
CA GLU A 151 -16.24 6.73 -9.04
C GLU A 151 -17.72 6.82 -8.63
N ASP A 152 -18.58 6.16 -9.39
CA ASP A 152 -20.00 5.97 -9.08
C ASP A 152 -20.27 4.51 -8.70
N TYR A 153 -20.99 4.30 -7.60
CA TYR A 153 -21.40 2.97 -7.15
C TYR A 153 -22.39 2.33 -8.12
N GLY A 154 -22.27 1.02 -8.33
CA GLY A 154 -23.06 0.21 -9.26
C GLY A 154 -22.76 0.45 -10.73
N THR A 155 -21.90 1.43 -11.06
CA THR A 155 -21.53 1.74 -12.44
C THR A 155 -20.06 1.42 -12.67
N PHE A 156 -19.80 0.37 -13.46
CA PHE A 156 -18.45 -0.04 -13.81
C PHE A 156 -18.40 -0.65 -15.21
N ASP A 157 -17.53 -0.12 -16.07
CA ASP A 157 -17.20 -0.70 -17.36
C ASP A 157 -15.85 -1.43 -17.25
N PRO A 158 -15.79 -2.77 -17.47
CA PRO A 158 -14.55 -3.55 -17.40
C PRO A 158 -13.45 -3.05 -18.34
N HIS A 159 -13.81 -2.34 -19.41
CA HIS A 159 -12.87 -1.80 -20.39
C HIS A 159 -12.48 -0.33 -20.13
N SER A 160 -13.08 0.31 -19.12
CA SER A 160 -12.75 1.68 -18.75
C SER A 160 -11.37 1.80 -18.11
N THR A 161 -10.70 2.92 -18.36
CA THR A 161 -9.38 3.22 -17.81
C THR A 161 -9.45 4.40 -16.85
N LEU A 162 -8.58 4.40 -15.84
CA LEU A 162 -8.44 5.53 -14.92
C LEU A 162 -7.60 6.61 -15.59
N VAL A 163 -8.18 7.79 -15.78
CA VAL A 163 -7.53 8.95 -16.39
C VAL A 163 -7.45 10.08 -15.38
N LEU A 164 -6.33 10.79 -15.36
CA LEU A 164 -6.12 11.93 -14.48
C LEU A 164 -7.03 13.10 -14.90
N SER A 165 -7.79 13.62 -13.95
CA SER A 165 -8.78 14.70 -14.17
C SER A 165 -8.14 16.01 -14.62
N SER A 166 -6.94 16.34 -14.13
CA SER A 166 -6.15 17.47 -14.60
C SER A 166 -4.66 17.25 -14.30
N PRO A 167 -3.73 17.85 -15.07
CA PRO A 167 -2.29 17.63 -14.92
C PRO A 167 -1.71 17.95 -13.54
N SER A 168 -2.37 18.80 -12.76
CA SER A 168 -1.97 19.20 -11.41
C SER A 168 -2.77 18.52 -10.29
N SER A 169 -3.73 17.66 -10.65
CA SER A 169 -4.59 16.94 -9.72
C SER A 169 -3.97 15.59 -9.37
N SER A 170 -4.40 15.00 -8.25
CA SER A 170 -4.21 13.59 -7.94
C SER A 170 -5.49 12.77 -8.15
N VAL A 171 -6.56 13.39 -8.67
CA VAL A 171 -7.87 12.77 -8.85
C VAL A 171 -7.97 12.10 -10.22
N TYR A 172 -8.36 10.83 -10.21
CA TYR A 172 -8.57 9.98 -11.36
C TYR A 172 -10.05 9.60 -11.47
N THR A 173 -10.57 9.60 -12.69
CA THR A 173 -11.94 9.14 -13.00
C THR A 173 -11.88 8.05 -14.06
N ARG A 174 -12.84 7.13 -14.03
CA ARG A 174 -12.96 6.12 -15.08
C ARG A 174 -13.54 6.74 -16.33
N VAL A 175 -12.88 6.50 -17.46
CA VAL A 175 -13.34 6.90 -18.78
C VAL A 175 -13.46 5.63 -19.63
N PRO A 176 -14.61 5.39 -20.29
CA PRO A 176 -14.74 4.30 -21.25
C PRO A 176 -13.67 4.42 -22.36
N PRO A 177 -13.25 3.30 -22.97
CA PRO A 177 -12.35 3.33 -24.11
C PRO A 177 -13.00 4.15 -25.23
N ALA A 178 -12.34 5.21 -25.66
CA ALA A 178 -12.94 6.33 -26.38
C ALA A 178 -13.89 5.93 -27.52
N SER A 179 -15.10 6.50 -27.50
CA SER A 179 -15.57 7.16 -28.72
C SER A 179 -14.73 8.43 -28.88
N SER A 180 -14.00 8.52 -29.99
CA SER A 180 -13.21 9.68 -30.37
C SER A 180 -14.04 10.96 -30.36
N LEU A 181 -13.57 11.97 -29.62
CA LEU A 181 -13.78 13.41 -29.78
C LEU A 181 -14.95 13.87 -30.69
N SER A 182 -15.94 14.53 -30.09
CA SER A 182 -16.45 15.77 -30.69
C SER A 182 -16.65 16.82 -29.61
N SER A 183 -15.74 17.79 -29.58
CA SER A 183 -15.97 19.10 -29.01
C SER A 183 -17.14 19.76 -29.75
N LYS A 184 -18.26 19.94 -29.05
CA LYS A 184 -19.24 20.97 -29.41
C LYS A 184 -19.51 21.85 -28.20
N ALA A 185 -18.80 22.96 -28.19
CA ALA A 185 -19.29 24.18 -27.58
C ALA A 185 -20.59 24.59 -28.29
N SER A 186 -21.66 24.80 -27.54
CA SER A 186 -22.70 25.76 -27.92
C SER A 186 -23.45 26.23 -26.69
N SER A 187 -23.35 27.54 -26.50
CA SER A 187 -24.03 28.41 -25.56
C SER A 187 -25.55 28.40 -25.68
N SER A 188 -26.20 28.53 -24.51
CA SER A 188 -27.43 29.29 -24.20
C SER A 188 -28.64 29.25 -25.15
N SER A 189 -29.78 28.80 -24.62
CA SER A 189 -31.05 29.56 -24.69
C SER A 189 -32.12 29.02 -23.72
N LYS A 190 -32.90 29.98 -23.24
CA LYS A 190 -33.96 29.98 -22.22
C LYS A 190 -35.30 29.35 -22.65
N ASP A 191 -36.07 29.03 -21.61
CA ASP A 191 -37.55 29.05 -21.45
C ASP A 191 -38.45 28.17 -22.34
N HIS A 192 -39.18 27.24 -21.71
CA HIS A 192 -40.62 27.42 -21.45
C HIS A 192 -41.21 26.30 -20.57
N SER A 193 -42.02 26.72 -19.62
CA SER A 193 -42.88 25.95 -18.71
C SER A 193 -44.01 25.22 -19.43
N LEU A 194 -44.51 24.12 -18.85
CA LEU A 194 -45.93 23.82 -18.67
C LEU A 194 -46.11 22.67 -17.64
N SER A 195 -47.01 22.93 -16.69
CA SER A 195 -47.40 22.16 -15.51
C SER A 195 -48.69 21.38 -15.72
N VAL A 196 -48.82 20.15 -15.19
CA VAL A 196 -50.12 19.59 -14.71
C VAL A 196 -49.90 18.53 -13.61
N ASP A 197 -50.34 18.87 -12.38
CA ASP A 197 -50.98 18.12 -11.27
C ASP A 197 -50.63 16.66 -10.86
N ALA A 198 -50.01 16.55 -9.68
CA ALA A 198 -50.41 15.89 -8.40
C ALA A 198 -51.43 14.69 -8.36
N PRO A 199 -51.43 13.82 -7.30
CA PRO A 199 -51.22 14.21 -5.89
C PRO A 199 -50.29 13.35 -5.02
N LEU A 200 -49.82 14.03 -3.98
CA LEU A 200 -49.19 13.55 -2.76
C LEU A 200 -50.11 12.63 -1.94
N SER A 201 -49.54 11.56 -1.39
CA SER A 201 -50.05 10.94 -0.17
C SER A 201 -49.12 11.26 1.01
N SER A 202 -49.57 12.19 1.83
CA SER A 202 -49.02 12.57 3.13
C SER A 202 -49.26 11.48 4.17
N LEU A 203 -48.21 11.06 4.88
CA LEU A 203 -48.32 10.57 6.25
C LEU A 203 -47.22 11.24 7.08
N THR A 204 -47.58 12.41 7.58
CA THR A 204 -46.96 13.06 8.73
C THR A 204 -47.11 12.18 9.97
N ARG A 205 -46.00 11.84 10.63
CA ARG A 205 -46.00 11.78 12.09
C ARG A 205 -44.67 12.28 12.63
N SER A 206 -44.78 13.33 13.43
CA SER A 206 -43.70 14.05 14.08
C SER A 206 -43.32 13.41 15.42
N MET A 207 -42.14 13.83 15.89
CA MET A 207 -41.62 13.80 17.27
C MET A 207 -41.12 12.46 17.81
N SER A 208 -39.79 12.33 17.91
CA SER A 208 -39.10 12.44 19.21
C SER A 208 -37.58 12.32 19.06
N LEU A 209 -36.91 13.47 19.16
CA LEU A 209 -35.53 13.55 19.62
C LEU A 209 -35.50 13.07 21.07
N GLN A 210 -34.93 11.88 21.31
CA GLN A 210 -34.20 11.48 22.52
C GLN A 210 -34.13 9.96 22.58
N ARG A 211 -32.94 9.47 22.96
CA ARG A 211 -32.62 8.09 23.37
C ARG A 211 -32.06 7.20 22.24
N PHE A 212 -30.74 7.26 22.07
CA PHE A 212 -29.84 6.10 22.18
C PHE A 212 -28.41 6.60 22.46
N GLN A 213 -28.18 7.04 23.70
CA GLN A 213 -26.90 6.86 24.36
C GLN A 213 -26.96 5.53 25.14
N ARG A 214 -25.83 4.80 25.18
CA ARG A 214 -25.59 3.43 25.72
C ARG A 214 -25.95 2.31 24.73
N ASN A 215 -25.04 1.43 24.30
CA ASN A 215 -23.88 0.85 24.98
C ASN A 215 -22.68 0.66 24.06
N LYS A 216 -21.53 1.22 24.47
CA LYS A 216 -20.19 0.77 24.06
C LYS A 216 -19.91 -0.56 24.74
N VAL A 217 -19.87 -1.65 23.98
CA VAL A 217 -19.24 -2.89 24.44
C VAL A 217 -17.73 -2.72 24.25
N LYS A 218 -17.01 -2.68 25.37
CA LYS A 218 -15.55 -2.69 25.45
C LYS A 218 -15.03 -4.01 24.88
N LEU A 219 -14.36 -3.95 23.73
CA LEU A 219 -13.36 -4.92 23.36
C LEU A 219 -12.05 -4.18 23.04
N GLN A 220 -11.12 -4.38 23.98
CA GLN A 220 -9.66 -4.26 23.93
C GLN A 220 -9.06 -3.28 24.95
N PRO A 221 -8.03 -3.72 25.70
CA PRO A 221 -7.30 -2.86 26.62
C PRO A 221 -6.53 -1.83 25.80
N ARG A 222 -6.95 -0.56 25.88
CA ARG A 222 -6.08 0.56 25.55
C ARG A 222 -4.89 0.46 26.49
N THR A 223 -3.74 0.04 25.98
CA THR A 223 -2.46 0.37 26.59
C THR A 223 -2.36 1.89 26.56
N THR A 224 -2.78 2.52 27.66
CA THR A 224 -2.63 3.94 27.93
C THR A 224 -1.17 4.23 28.27
N HIS A 225 -0.29 4.05 27.29
CA HIS A 225 0.92 4.85 27.18
C HIS A 225 0.68 5.78 26.01
N GLY A 226 0.14 6.97 26.32
CA GLY A 226 0.08 8.05 25.35
C GLY A 226 1.50 8.38 24.93
N ARG A 227 1.95 7.85 23.79
CA ARG A 227 3.08 8.38 23.04
C ARG A 227 2.65 9.71 22.44
N HIS A 228 2.48 10.71 23.29
CA HIS A 228 2.65 12.08 22.83
C HIS A 228 4.15 12.36 22.95
N THR A 229 4.94 11.81 22.03
CA THR A 229 6.28 12.34 21.78
C THR A 229 6.05 13.76 21.25
N PRO A 230 6.56 14.81 21.91
CA PRO A 230 6.49 16.16 21.39
C PRO A 230 7.12 16.18 19.99
N SER A 231 6.60 17.00 19.07
CA SER A 231 7.23 17.25 17.76
C SER A 231 8.69 17.67 17.89
N ASP A 232 9.05 18.20 19.05
CA ASP A 232 10.35 18.77 19.36
C ASP A 232 11.19 17.81 20.24
N TYR A 233 10.87 16.51 20.24
CA TYR A 233 11.68 15.53 20.96
C TYR A 233 13.12 15.58 20.44
N LYS A 234 14.02 16.03 21.31
CA LYS A 234 15.46 15.98 21.10
C LYS A 234 16.04 14.95 22.06
N PRO A 235 16.96 14.10 21.59
CA PRO A 235 17.60 13.15 22.47
C PRO A 235 18.47 13.92 23.48
N SER A 236 18.59 13.41 24.70
CA SER A 236 19.41 14.04 25.74
C SER A 236 20.90 14.09 25.37
N ASN A 237 21.37 13.12 24.58
CA ASN A 237 22.71 13.10 24.03
C ASN A 237 22.69 13.63 22.57
N PRO A 238 23.41 14.72 22.24
CA PRO A 238 23.45 15.29 20.89
C PRO A 238 24.01 14.33 19.82
N ASP A 239 24.77 13.30 20.22
CA ASP A 239 25.34 12.30 19.31
C ASP A 239 24.41 11.11 19.04
N SER A 240 23.20 11.14 19.61
CA SER A 240 22.22 10.07 19.40
C SER A 240 21.83 9.97 17.93
N THR A 241 21.81 8.74 17.41
CA THR A 241 21.48 8.47 16.00
C THR A 241 20.19 7.66 15.93
N LEU A 242 19.22 8.12 15.14
CA LEU A 242 17.98 7.42 14.86
C LEU A 242 18.18 6.45 13.69
N PHE A 243 17.89 5.15 13.87
CA PHE A 243 17.96 4.16 12.79
C PHE A 243 16.58 3.87 12.20
N LEU A 244 16.29 4.33 11.00
CA LEU A 244 15.04 3.98 10.32
C LEU A 244 15.22 2.68 9.53
N VAL A 245 14.74 1.58 10.11
CA VAL A 245 14.78 0.25 9.48
C VAL A 245 13.48 0.02 8.74
N CYS A 246 13.57 -0.08 7.41
CA CYS A 246 12.44 -0.26 6.51
C CYS A 246 12.77 -1.36 5.50
N TYR A 247 11.78 -2.13 5.05
CA TYR A 247 12.06 -3.17 4.05
C TYR A 247 12.63 -2.58 2.75
N HIS A 248 12.12 -1.42 2.30
CA HIS A 248 12.65 -0.67 1.16
C HIS A 248 13.31 0.60 1.65
N LEU A 249 14.42 0.97 1.01
CA LEU A 249 15.02 2.29 1.18
C LEU A 249 14.23 3.32 0.35
N PRO A 250 14.03 4.55 0.85
CA PRO A 250 13.47 5.65 0.05
C PRO A 250 14.54 6.27 -0.87
N ILE A 251 15.32 5.43 -1.53
CA ILE A 251 16.45 5.82 -2.37
C ILE A 251 16.31 5.07 -3.68
N ASP A 252 16.27 5.81 -4.78
CA ASP A 252 16.32 5.24 -6.13
C ASP A 252 17.78 4.99 -6.45
N ILE A 253 18.10 3.75 -6.82
CA ILE A 253 19.46 3.31 -7.11
C ILE A 253 19.48 2.82 -8.55
N SER A 254 20.35 3.39 -9.37
CA SER A 254 20.44 3.07 -10.78
C SER A 254 21.88 3.00 -11.24
N LYS A 255 22.14 2.09 -12.19
CA LYS A 255 23.45 1.96 -12.82
C LYS A 255 23.43 2.73 -14.14
N ASP A 256 24.35 3.69 -14.29
CA ASP A 256 24.50 4.42 -15.54
C ASP A 256 24.96 3.46 -16.64
N PRO A 257 24.19 3.31 -17.75
CA PRO A 257 24.53 2.38 -18.82
C PRO A 257 25.79 2.78 -19.59
N VAL A 258 26.19 4.06 -19.58
CA VAL A 258 27.34 4.55 -20.34
C VAL A 258 28.62 4.42 -19.52
N THR A 259 28.61 4.87 -18.28
CA THR A 259 29.80 4.85 -17.42
C THR A 259 29.93 3.56 -16.60
N GLY A 260 28.85 2.79 -16.47
CA GLY A 260 28.77 1.61 -15.61
C GLY A 260 28.75 1.94 -14.12
N THR A 261 28.65 3.21 -13.75
CA THR A 261 28.74 3.66 -12.36
C THR A 261 27.38 3.63 -11.67
N TRP A 262 27.38 3.25 -10.39
CA TRP A 262 26.18 3.29 -9.56
C TRP A 262 25.91 4.71 -9.06
N THR A 263 24.66 5.14 -9.19
CA THR A 263 24.16 6.41 -8.68
C THR A 263 22.97 6.16 -7.77
N ALA A 264 22.82 7.02 -6.76
CA ALA A 264 21.69 6.96 -5.84
C ALA A 264 21.13 8.35 -5.59
N ALA A 265 19.81 8.45 -5.52
CA ALA A 265 19.10 9.69 -5.25
C ALA A 265 17.93 9.44 -4.29
N TRP A 266 17.65 10.39 -3.39
CA TRP A 266 16.49 10.28 -2.50
C TRP A 266 15.20 10.33 -3.32
N ASN A 267 14.36 9.32 -3.15
CA ASN A 267 13.05 9.26 -3.79
C ASN A 267 12.07 10.14 -3.02
N LYS A 268 11.73 11.32 -3.56
CA LYS A 268 10.79 12.27 -2.94
C LYS A 268 9.34 11.77 -2.93
N ASP A 269 9.04 10.77 -3.76
CA ASP A 269 7.72 10.15 -3.87
C ASP A 269 7.56 8.93 -2.97
N SER A 270 8.62 8.50 -2.28
CA SER A 270 8.53 7.43 -1.30
C SER A 270 7.78 7.92 -0.06
N LEU A 271 6.81 7.13 0.42
CA LEU A 271 5.98 7.52 1.58
C LEU A 271 6.75 7.59 2.89
N ILE A 272 7.90 6.91 2.95
CA ILE A 272 8.83 6.95 4.07
C ILE A 272 9.96 7.96 3.83
N SER A 273 9.97 8.69 2.70
CA SER A 273 11.01 9.70 2.46
C SER A 273 10.94 10.82 3.49
N ARG A 274 12.07 11.50 3.72
CA ARG A 274 12.15 12.70 4.56
C ARG A 274 11.04 13.69 4.15
N SER A 275 10.04 13.87 5.00
CA SER A 275 9.06 14.95 4.84
C SER A 275 9.56 16.17 5.59
N GLU A 276 9.29 17.36 5.06
CA GLU A 276 9.55 18.62 5.75
C GLU A 276 8.93 18.58 7.16
N LYS A 277 9.70 18.98 8.18
CA LYS A 277 9.32 18.94 9.62
C LYS A 277 9.21 17.54 10.23
N SER A 278 9.78 16.50 9.63
CA SER A 278 9.85 15.19 10.29
C SER A 278 10.91 15.15 11.40
N ILE A 279 10.78 14.19 12.32
CA ILE A 279 11.79 13.94 13.36
C ILE A 279 13.17 13.63 12.78
N ALA A 280 13.23 13.24 11.50
CA ALA A 280 14.48 12.97 10.81
C ALA A 280 15.26 14.24 10.44
N GLU A 281 14.67 15.43 10.56
CA GLU A 281 15.38 16.71 10.41
C GLU A 281 16.01 17.18 11.72
N SER A 282 15.44 16.79 12.86
CA SER A 282 15.90 17.23 14.19
C SER A 282 16.95 16.32 14.81
N MET A 283 17.33 15.23 14.13
CA MET A 283 18.26 14.20 14.61
C MET A 283 19.18 13.71 13.49
N LYS A 284 20.33 13.13 13.87
CA LYS A 284 21.14 12.33 12.96
C LYS A 284 20.40 11.04 12.64
N VAL A 285 20.07 10.79 11.38
CA VAL A 285 19.30 9.61 10.96
C VAL A 285 20.10 8.73 10.03
N LYS A 286 20.10 7.43 10.33
CA LYS A 286 20.63 6.38 9.46
C LYS A 286 19.49 5.50 8.94
N TRP A 287 19.49 5.22 7.65
CA TRP A 287 18.48 4.39 6.99
C TRP A 287 19.01 2.98 6.80
N VAL A 288 18.19 1.96 7.05
CA VAL A 288 18.54 0.57 6.80
C VAL A 288 17.41 -0.06 6.01
N GLY A 289 17.72 -0.70 4.89
CA GLY A 289 16.72 -1.43 4.13
C GLY A 289 17.29 -2.42 3.15
N CYS A 290 16.41 -3.18 2.50
CA CYS A 290 16.79 -4.34 1.72
C CYS A 290 16.90 -4.02 0.22
N ILE A 291 17.91 -4.60 -0.42
CA ILE A 291 18.13 -4.54 -1.87
C ILE A 291 18.26 -5.97 -2.39
N THR A 292 17.67 -6.28 -3.54
CA THR A 292 17.75 -7.61 -4.14
C THR A 292 19.04 -7.70 -4.94
N THR A 293 19.67 -8.86 -4.92
CA THR A 293 20.92 -9.12 -5.64
C THR A 293 20.70 -9.31 -7.16
N GLU A 294 19.72 -8.62 -7.75
CA GLU A 294 19.38 -8.66 -9.17
C GLU A 294 19.19 -7.22 -9.67
N VAL A 295 19.70 -6.93 -10.86
CA VAL A 295 19.59 -5.63 -11.55
C VAL A 295 18.86 -5.81 -12.85
N THR A 296 17.86 -4.97 -13.08
CA THR A 296 17.19 -4.85 -14.37
C THR A 296 18.01 -3.90 -15.26
N VAL A 297 18.68 -4.45 -16.25
CA VAL A 297 19.43 -3.67 -17.24
C VAL A 297 18.50 -3.33 -18.41
N PRO A 298 18.29 -2.03 -18.74
CA PRO A 298 17.55 -1.64 -19.92
C PRO A 298 18.28 -2.10 -21.19
N SER A 299 17.56 -2.76 -22.10
CA SER A 299 18.08 -3.02 -23.44
C SER A 299 17.88 -1.79 -24.32
N THR A 300 18.88 -1.45 -25.13
CA THR A 300 18.87 -0.26 -26.00
C THR A 300 18.03 -0.41 -27.27
N ASP A 301 17.48 -1.59 -27.60
CA ASP A 301 16.90 -1.88 -28.93
C ASP A 301 15.46 -2.45 -28.90
N ASN A 302 14.52 -1.86 -28.16
CA ASN A 302 13.14 -2.37 -28.00
C ASN A 302 13.07 -3.85 -27.53
N ALA A 303 14.18 -4.41 -27.07
CA ALA A 303 14.24 -5.76 -26.52
C ALA A 303 13.83 -5.73 -25.04
N PRO A 304 13.30 -6.84 -24.50
CA PRO A 304 12.93 -6.90 -23.10
C PRO A 304 14.13 -6.64 -22.19
N SER A 305 13.93 -5.86 -21.12
CA SER A 305 14.94 -5.64 -20.10
C SER A 305 15.44 -6.97 -19.54
N THR A 306 16.75 -7.09 -19.38
CA THR A 306 17.39 -8.32 -18.87
C THR A 306 17.66 -8.17 -17.39
N VAL A 307 17.23 -9.15 -16.60
CA VAL A 307 17.57 -9.24 -15.17
C VAL A 307 18.88 -10.00 -15.04
N VAL A 308 19.88 -9.37 -14.43
CA VAL A 308 21.24 -9.92 -14.25
C VAL A 308 21.57 -9.93 -12.75
N PRO A 309 22.18 -11.00 -12.21
CA PRO A 309 22.62 -11.00 -10.82
C PRO A 309 23.68 -9.92 -10.57
N MET A 310 23.61 -9.26 -9.42
CA MET A 310 24.64 -8.32 -8.96
C MET A 310 25.95 -9.06 -8.68
N THR A 311 27.07 -8.44 -9.04
CA THR A 311 28.40 -8.92 -8.63
C THR A 311 28.78 -8.38 -7.25
N ASP A 312 29.80 -8.97 -6.63
CA ASP A 312 30.36 -8.45 -5.37
C ASP A 312 30.88 -7.01 -5.52
N SER A 313 31.37 -6.65 -6.71
CA SER A 313 31.76 -5.26 -7.04
C SER A 313 30.55 -4.33 -7.04
N ASP A 314 29.43 -4.74 -7.64
CA ASP A 314 28.20 -3.94 -7.63
C ASP A 314 27.71 -3.71 -6.21
N MET A 315 27.69 -4.75 -5.38
CA MET A 315 27.27 -4.64 -3.98
C MET A 315 28.19 -3.71 -3.17
N ALA A 316 29.50 -3.77 -3.40
CA ALA A 316 30.48 -2.88 -2.77
C ALA A 316 30.31 -1.42 -3.20
N GLU A 317 30.10 -1.16 -4.49
CA GLU A 317 29.86 0.17 -5.03
C GLU A 317 28.55 0.78 -4.51
N ILE A 318 27.45 0.02 -4.54
CA ILE A 318 26.17 0.46 -3.98
C ILE A 318 26.33 0.78 -2.49
N THR A 319 27.04 -0.06 -1.74
CA THR A 319 27.30 0.18 -0.30
C THR A 319 28.06 1.49 -0.08
N ALA A 320 29.07 1.79 -0.91
CA ALA A 320 29.82 3.03 -0.82
C ALA A 320 28.97 4.27 -1.14
N VAL A 321 28.13 4.19 -2.19
CA VAL A 321 27.21 5.27 -2.56
C VAL A 321 26.20 5.54 -1.44
N LEU A 322 25.59 4.49 -0.89
CA LEU A 322 24.60 4.61 0.20
C LEU A 322 25.21 5.11 1.50
N ALA A 323 26.45 4.74 1.82
CA ALA A 323 27.15 5.24 3.00
C ALA A 323 27.27 6.77 2.99
N GLY A 324 27.46 7.38 1.81
CA GLY A 324 27.45 8.85 1.64
C GLY A 324 26.09 9.50 1.91
N MET A 325 25.01 8.72 1.96
CA MET A 325 23.64 9.15 2.23
C MET A 325 23.15 8.74 3.63
N ASP A 326 24.05 8.29 4.51
CA ASP A 326 23.71 7.68 5.82
C ASP A 326 22.73 6.49 5.67
N ALA A 327 22.83 5.73 4.58
CA ALA A 327 21.99 4.57 4.30
C ALA A 327 22.80 3.27 4.25
N PHE A 328 22.16 2.17 4.64
CA PHE A 328 22.74 0.82 4.68
C PHE A 328 21.82 -0.15 3.95
N ALA A 329 22.39 -0.90 3.02
CA ALA A 329 21.70 -1.96 2.29
C ALA A 329 21.92 -3.32 2.95
N ILE A 330 20.84 -4.09 3.06
CA ILE A 330 20.86 -5.52 3.34
C ILE A 330 20.58 -6.22 2.01
N PHE A 331 21.58 -6.89 1.45
CA PHE A 331 21.42 -7.60 0.18
C PHE A 331 20.67 -8.92 0.40
N LEU A 332 19.55 -9.08 -0.30
CA LEU A 332 18.68 -10.26 -0.21
C LEU A 332 18.64 -11.01 -1.55
N PRO A 333 18.69 -12.35 -1.52
CA PRO A 333 18.37 -13.14 -2.70
C PRO A 333 16.93 -12.90 -3.16
N PRO A 334 16.65 -12.76 -4.47
CA PRO A 334 15.33 -12.53 -5.03
C PRO A 334 14.27 -13.56 -4.61
N ALA A 335 14.66 -14.83 -4.48
CA ALA A 335 13.77 -15.88 -4.00
C ALA A 335 13.33 -15.65 -2.55
N LEU A 336 14.24 -15.18 -1.70
CA LEU A 336 13.95 -14.85 -0.30
C LEU A 336 13.07 -13.60 -0.22
N ALA A 337 13.38 -12.57 -1.00
CA ALA A 337 12.55 -11.37 -1.10
C ALA A 337 11.11 -11.72 -1.49
N ARG A 338 10.89 -12.50 -2.55
CA ARG A 338 9.57 -12.91 -3.02
C ARG A 338 8.76 -13.72 -2.00
N ASN A 339 9.43 -14.54 -1.20
CA ASN A 339 8.77 -15.41 -0.22
C ASN A 339 8.35 -14.67 1.06
N HIS A 340 9.08 -13.62 1.43
CA HIS A 340 8.92 -12.93 2.71
C HIS A 340 8.32 -11.52 2.58
N TYR A 341 8.42 -10.91 1.40
CA TYR A 341 7.84 -9.61 1.13
C TYR A 341 6.42 -9.76 0.60
N GLN A 342 5.45 -9.43 1.44
CA GLN A 342 4.02 -9.45 1.10
C GLN A 342 3.48 -8.05 0.73
N GLY A 343 4.35 -7.04 0.57
CA GLY A 343 3.91 -5.67 0.31
C GLY A 343 3.68 -4.84 1.58
N TYR A 344 4.06 -5.31 2.77
CA TYR A 344 3.84 -4.61 4.04
C TYR A 344 5.15 -4.29 4.75
N TYR A 345 5.27 -3.07 5.27
CA TYR A 345 6.39 -2.64 6.10
C TYR A 345 6.13 -2.97 7.56
N ASP A 346 6.93 -3.86 8.14
CA ASP A 346 7.11 -3.90 9.59
C ASP A 346 8.17 -2.85 9.96
N LEU A 347 7.72 -1.69 10.44
CA LEU A 347 8.58 -0.68 11.07
C LEU A 347 9.08 -1.22 12.42
N VAL A 348 10.35 -1.58 12.50
CA VAL A 348 11.00 -1.98 13.77
C VAL A 348 11.68 -0.75 14.39
N PHE A 349 11.36 -0.47 15.67
CA PHE A 349 11.83 0.70 16.41
C PHE A 349 13.30 0.61 16.86
N VAL A 350 13.87 1.80 17.12
CA VAL A 350 15.28 2.15 17.40
C VAL A 350 15.67 1.98 18.86
N PHE A 351 16.97 1.70 19.10
CA PHE A 351 17.67 1.75 20.39
C PHE A 351 18.22 3.14 20.72
#